data_AF-A0A2D5XXF8-F1
#
_entry.id   AF-A0A2D5XXF8-F1
#
_cell.length_a   1.000
_cell.length_b   1.000
_cell.length_c   1.000
_cell.angle_alpha   90.00
_cell.angle_beta   90.00
_cell.angle_gamma   90.00
#
_symmetry.space_group_name_H-M   'P 1'
#
loop_
_entity.id
_entity.type
_entity.pdbx_description
1 polymer ?
#
loop_
_entity_poly.entity_id
_entity_poly.type
_entity_poly.pdbx_seq_one_letter_code
_entity_poly.pdbx_strand_id
1 'polypeptide(L)'
;MLKRGELTSYQIVLIVLGLLGFVLIFIFLFGLEDFFQTEDELCRLSVLKRATLPSSAQSVFPLKCKTKKVCLTDGKSNDCVGSFAGEEQRTITLDRAEVTEKVEQEITEKMYDCWKMMGEGKLDLFGSMSSSLGFSDHATCVICSRIALDPSLTQQYRAEVDAVDVADYMKRTAVGDSGVSYWNYFRDEHTSSYAGVKGGRALKQDEKKKVLGVSSRGVEVAIVFSQIRTESYTGVFTRFGKLALFAGGTSAAVFGVRNTAKAVRAVLLTKIGLIVAVPAAVIGAGVVGYNIYTGQEQAGAYCGEFTNEGKTKGCSLVQVVPYTVKNINALCPHLEGSP
;
A
#
# COMPACT_ATOMS: atom_id res chain seq x y z
N MET A 1 46.40 -61.08 3.80
CA MET A 1 45.23 -61.62 3.08
C MET A 1 44.07 -60.65 3.24
N LEU A 2 43.74 -59.89 2.19
CA LEU A 2 42.57 -59.01 2.20
C LEU A 2 41.33 -59.87 1.95
N LYS A 3 40.52 -60.08 2.99
CA LYS A 3 39.20 -60.70 2.85
C LYS A 3 38.36 -59.78 1.97
N ARG A 4 38.03 -60.21 0.75
CA ARG A 4 37.08 -59.50 -0.10
C ARG A 4 35.69 -59.68 0.52
N GLY A 5 35.06 -58.59 0.92
CA GLY A 5 33.69 -58.61 1.43
C GLY A 5 32.75 -59.03 0.32
N GLU A 6 32.05 -60.15 0.50
CA GLU A 6 30.95 -60.56 -0.37
C GLU A 6 29.76 -59.66 -0.04
N LEU A 7 29.47 -58.69 -0.91
CA LEU A 7 28.23 -57.94 -0.85
C LEU A 7 27.09 -58.90 -1.19
N THR A 8 26.25 -59.21 -0.21
CA THR A 8 25.07 -60.02 -0.43
C THR A 8 24.11 -59.26 -1.35
N SER A 9 23.56 -59.93 -2.37
CA SER A 9 22.72 -59.32 -3.40
C SER A 9 21.55 -58.50 -2.82
N TYR A 10 21.06 -58.87 -1.63
CA TYR A 10 20.05 -58.12 -0.88
C TYR A 10 20.50 -56.70 -0.51
N GLN A 11 21.75 -56.52 -0.07
CA GLN A 11 22.30 -55.20 0.27
C GLN A 11 22.35 -54.28 -0.95
N ILE A 12 22.66 -54.82 -2.12
CA ILE A 12 22.68 -54.06 -3.38
C ILE A 12 21.28 -53.57 -3.73
N VAL A 13 20.26 -54.43 -3.65
CA VAL A 13 18.86 -54.06 -3.95
C VAL A 13 18.35 -52.97 -2.99
N LEU A 14 18.67 -53.09 -1.70
CA LEU A 14 18.25 -52.13 -0.69
C LEU A 14 18.91 -50.75 -0.90
N ILE A 15 20.19 -50.73 -1.29
CA ILE A 15 20.89 -49.49 -1.64
C ILE A 15 20.25 -48.83 -2.87
N VAL A 16 19.92 -49.59 -3.92
CA VAL A 16 19.29 -49.05 -5.12
C VAL A 16 17.91 -48.46 -4.82
N LEU A 17 17.08 -49.16 -4.03
CA LEU A 17 15.78 -48.64 -3.61
C LEU A 17 15.90 -47.39 -2.73
N GLY A 18 16.87 -47.37 -1.81
CA GLY A 18 17.16 -46.19 -1.00
C GLY A 18 17.59 -44.99 -1.83
N LEU A 19 18.44 -45.19 -2.84
CA LEU A 19 18.87 -44.13 -3.75
C LEU A 19 17.71 -43.62 -4.62
N LEU A 20 16.87 -44.50 -5.16
CA LEU A 20 15.69 -44.09 -5.92
C LEU A 20 14.70 -43.30 -5.06
N GLY A 21 14.47 -43.74 -3.82
CA GLY A 21 13.63 -43.01 -2.87
C GLY A 21 14.20 -41.63 -2.52
N PHE A 22 15.52 -41.55 -2.28
CA PHE A 22 16.18 -40.27 -2.02
C PHE A 22 16.09 -39.32 -3.21
N VAL A 23 16.31 -39.81 -4.43
CA VAL A 23 16.19 -39.00 -5.66
C VAL A 23 14.77 -38.49 -5.84
N LEU A 24 13.74 -39.31 -5.60
CA LEU A 24 12.35 -38.87 -5.67
C LEU A 24 12.03 -37.79 -4.63
N ILE A 25 12.49 -37.96 -3.39
CA ILE A 25 12.35 -36.93 -2.34
C ILE A 25 13.10 -35.66 -2.73
N PHE A 26 14.30 -35.77 -3.29
CA PHE A 26 15.09 -34.64 -3.73
C PHE A 26 14.38 -33.88 -4.86
N ILE A 27 13.89 -34.58 -5.89
CA ILE A 27 13.10 -33.97 -6.97
C ILE A 27 11.85 -33.31 -6.41
N PHE A 28 11.19 -33.90 -5.41
CA PHE A 28 10.04 -33.28 -4.76
C PHE A 28 10.42 -32.02 -3.97
N LEU A 29 11.50 -32.05 -3.19
CA LEU A 29 11.93 -30.90 -2.38
C LEU A 29 12.39 -29.72 -3.24
N PHE A 30 13.17 -29.98 -4.30
CA PHE A 30 13.70 -28.92 -5.18
C PHE A 30 12.72 -28.53 -6.28
N GLY A 31 11.93 -29.48 -6.79
CA GLY A 31 10.93 -29.19 -7.81
C GLY A 31 9.77 -28.34 -7.29
N LEU A 32 9.47 -28.38 -5.99
CA LEU A 32 8.40 -27.55 -5.41
C LEU A 32 8.77 -26.07 -5.26
N GLU A 33 10.04 -25.69 -5.26
CA GLU A 33 10.43 -24.27 -5.11
C GLU A 33 9.91 -23.41 -6.28
N ASP A 34 9.93 -23.94 -7.50
CA ASP A 34 9.46 -23.22 -8.70
C ASP A 34 7.92 -23.17 -8.80
N PHE A 35 7.21 -24.13 -8.20
CA PHE A 35 5.75 -24.20 -8.30
C PHE A 35 5.03 -23.20 -7.42
N PHE A 36 5.67 -22.69 -6.36
CA PHE A 36 4.88 -22.23 -5.22
C PHE A 36 4.79 -20.74 -4.98
N GLN A 37 5.60 -19.86 -5.56
CA GLN A 37 5.55 -18.47 -5.08
C GLN A 37 5.73 -17.46 -6.20
N THR A 38 4.59 -17.02 -6.75
CA THR A 38 4.52 -15.64 -7.25
C THR A 38 5.00 -14.70 -6.14
N GLU A 39 5.62 -13.56 -6.49
CA GLU A 39 6.11 -12.61 -5.49
C GLU A 39 5.02 -12.15 -4.51
N ASP A 40 3.75 -12.20 -4.95
CA ASP A 40 2.56 -11.93 -4.16
C ASP A 40 2.31 -12.97 -3.07
N GLU A 41 2.44 -14.25 -3.41
CA GLU A 41 2.29 -15.34 -2.46
C GLU A 41 3.42 -15.32 -1.44
N LEU A 42 4.66 -15.03 -1.87
CA LEU A 42 5.79 -14.87 -0.95
C LEU A 42 5.56 -13.70 0.02
N CYS A 43 5.10 -12.54 -0.47
CA CYS A 43 4.75 -11.41 0.39
C CYS A 43 3.62 -11.79 1.36
N ARG A 44 2.51 -12.32 0.86
CA ARG A 44 1.35 -12.73 1.68
C ARG A 44 1.74 -13.75 2.75
N LEU A 45 2.54 -14.76 2.40
CA LEU A 45 3.03 -15.75 3.35
C LEU A 45 3.96 -15.13 4.38
N SER A 46 4.81 -14.18 4.00
CA SER A 46 5.65 -13.44 4.94
C SER A 46 4.83 -12.56 5.90
N VAL A 47 3.76 -11.91 5.40
CA VAL A 47 2.79 -11.13 6.19
C VAL A 47 2.09 -12.05 7.20
N LEU A 48 1.55 -13.19 6.75
CA LEU A 48 0.88 -14.15 7.61
C LEU A 48 1.82 -14.72 8.67
N LYS A 49 3.01 -15.16 8.26
CA LYS A 49 4.02 -15.68 9.20
C LYS A 49 4.39 -14.63 10.24
N ARG A 50 4.65 -13.39 9.82
CA ARG A 50 4.98 -12.29 10.73
C ARG A 50 3.83 -11.99 11.69
N ALA A 51 2.59 -11.96 11.19
CA ALA A 51 1.42 -11.75 12.03
C ALA A 51 1.25 -12.86 13.08
N THR A 52 1.39 -14.13 12.70
CA THR A 52 1.17 -15.27 13.62
C THR A 52 2.24 -15.43 14.70
N LEU A 53 3.35 -14.68 14.64
CA LEU A 53 4.40 -14.75 15.64
C LEU A 53 4.10 -13.86 16.85
N PRO A 54 4.56 -14.24 18.06
CA PRO A 54 4.51 -13.37 19.23
C PRO A 54 5.16 -12.01 18.93
N SER A 55 4.62 -10.92 19.48
CA SER A 55 5.07 -9.54 19.16
C SER A 55 6.58 -9.32 19.33
N SER A 56 7.25 -10.07 20.21
CA SER A 56 8.70 -10.05 20.42
C SER A 56 9.53 -10.67 19.29
N ALA A 57 8.92 -11.57 18.51
CA ALA A 57 9.57 -12.30 17.43
C ALA A 57 9.20 -11.77 16.03
N GLN A 58 8.16 -10.93 15.90
CA GLN A 58 7.68 -10.45 14.60
C GLN A 58 8.77 -9.71 13.81
N SER A 59 9.63 -8.95 14.48
CA SER A 59 10.72 -8.22 13.83
C SER A 59 11.84 -9.09 13.26
N VAL A 60 11.96 -10.34 13.74
CA VAL A 60 12.99 -11.27 13.28
C VAL A 60 12.68 -11.76 11.85
N PHE A 61 11.42 -11.66 11.43
CA PHE A 61 10.96 -12.11 10.12
C PHE A 61 10.64 -10.90 9.24
N PRO A 62 11.60 -10.44 8.41
CA PRO A 62 11.36 -9.30 7.53
C PRO A 62 10.27 -9.65 6.51
N LEU A 63 9.48 -8.64 6.13
CA LEU A 63 8.51 -8.80 5.06
C LEU A 63 9.26 -9.03 3.74
N LYS A 64 8.83 -10.02 2.97
CA LYS A 64 9.39 -10.35 1.65
C LYS A 64 8.57 -9.70 0.54
N CYS A 65 8.03 -8.53 0.82
CA CYS A 65 7.19 -7.77 -0.09
C CYS A 65 8.08 -6.92 -0.99
N LYS A 66 8.06 -7.25 -2.28
CA LYS A 66 8.70 -6.47 -3.34
C LYS A 66 7.69 -5.48 -3.91
N THR A 67 8.15 -4.26 -4.16
CA THR A 67 7.33 -3.23 -4.77
C THR A 67 7.12 -3.53 -6.24
N LYS A 68 5.87 -3.78 -6.65
CA LYS A 68 5.54 -3.95 -8.07
C LYS A 68 5.65 -2.63 -8.82
N LYS A 69 6.21 -2.67 -10.02
CA LYS A 69 6.42 -1.49 -10.86
C LYS A 69 5.57 -1.64 -12.11
N VAL A 70 4.64 -0.70 -12.30
CA VAL A 70 3.71 -0.70 -13.43
C VAL A 70 3.93 0.57 -14.23
N CYS A 71 4.19 0.39 -15.52
CA CYS A 71 4.28 1.48 -16.49
C CYS A 71 3.03 1.47 -17.36
N LEU A 72 2.28 2.56 -17.35
CA LEU A 72 1.18 2.79 -18.28
C LEU A 72 1.71 3.66 -19.42
N THR A 73 1.60 3.19 -20.67
CA THR A 73 2.14 3.88 -21.86
C THR A 73 1.13 3.88 -23.02
N ASP A 74 1.30 4.77 -24.01
CA ASP A 74 0.57 4.74 -25.28
C ASP A 74 1.21 3.79 -26.32
N GLY A 75 2.31 3.12 -25.96
CA GLY A 75 3.02 2.15 -26.82
C GLY A 75 3.96 2.76 -27.85
N LYS A 76 4.03 4.11 -27.95
CA LYS A 76 4.98 4.79 -28.84
C LYS A 76 6.33 5.02 -28.18
N SER A 77 6.33 5.23 -26.87
CA SER A 77 7.51 5.33 -26.02
C SER A 77 7.42 4.33 -24.88
N ASN A 78 8.56 3.89 -24.35
CA ASN A 78 8.63 3.12 -23.11
C ASN A 78 9.42 3.92 -22.08
N ASP A 79 9.05 5.20 -21.92
CA ASP A 79 9.87 6.19 -21.22
C ASP A 79 9.68 6.16 -19.71
N CYS A 80 8.88 5.23 -19.18
CA CYS A 80 8.84 4.95 -17.74
C CYS A 80 10.19 4.48 -17.16
N VAL A 81 11.19 4.16 -18.00
CA VAL A 81 12.55 3.75 -17.58
C VAL A 81 13.17 4.73 -16.59
N GLY A 82 12.90 6.03 -16.74
CA GLY A 82 13.39 7.06 -15.81
C GLY A 82 12.80 6.99 -14.40
N SER A 83 11.62 6.37 -14.23
CA SER A 83 10.87 6.31 -12.97
C SER A 83 11.35 5.15 -12.09
N PHE A 84 11.84 4.06 -12.68
CA PHE A 84 12.16 2.82 -11.97
C PHE A 84 13.64 2.46 -11.95
N ALA A 85 14.54 3.38 -12.31
CA ALA A 85 15.99 3.16 -12.24
C ALA A 85 16.49 1.87 -12.92
N GLY A 86 15.80 1.42 -13.99
CA GLY A 86 16.14 0.21 -14.74
C GLY A 86 15.63 -1.11 -14.15
N GLU A 87 14.78 -1.05 -13.14
CA GLU A 87 14.18 -2.25 -12.54
C GLU A 87 13.10 -2.88 -13.42
N GLU A 88 12.84 -4.18 -13.21
CA GLU A 88 11.80 -4.91 -13.93
C GLU A 88 10.42 -4.29 -13.67
N GLN A 89 9.66 -4.08 -14.73
CA GLN A 89 8.35 -3.45 -14.69
C GLN A 89 7.37 -4.15 -15.61
N ARG A 90 6.09 -4.12 -15.24
CA ARG A 90 4.98 -4.52 -16.10
C ARG A 90 4.55 -3.32 -16.93
N THR A 91 4.72 -3.39 -18.24
CA THR A 91 4.23 -2.37 -19.16
C THR A 91 2.82 -2.71 -19.64
N ILE A 92 1.91 -1.73 -19.56
CA ILE A 92 0.54 -1.83 -20.06
C ILE A 92 0.35 -0.72 -21.10
N THR A 93 0.07 -1.13 -22.33
CA THR A 93 -0.23 -0.21 -23.43
C THR A 93 -1.71 0.18 -23.37
N LEU A 94 -1.98 1.47 -23.44
CA LEU A 94 -3.31 2.07 -23.34
C LEU A 94 -3.68 2.74 -24.65
N ASP A 95 -4.87 2.39 -25.15
CA ASP A 95 -5.52 3.14 -26.21
C ASP A 95 -6.20 4.39 -25.64
N ARG A 96 -6.27 5.46 -26.44
CA ARG A 96 -6.85 6.75 -26.04
C ARG A 96 -8.22 6.61 -25.36
N ALA A 97 -9.09 5.77 -25.94
CA ALA A 97 -10.46 5.59 -25.46
C ALA A 97 -10.52 4.91 -24.09
N GLU A 98 -9.47 4.20 -23.70
CA GLU A 98 -9.42 3.39 -22.48
C GLU A 98 -8.54 4.02 -21.40
N VAL A 99 -7.82 5.12 -21.68
CA VAL A 99 -6.84 5.72 -20.74
C VAL A 99 -7.46 5.95 -19.36
N THR A 100 -8.59 6.64 -19.29
CA THR A 100 -9.24 6.98 -18.02
C THR A 100 -9.62 5.71 -17.24
N GLU A 101 -10.36 4.80 -17.87
CA GLU A 101 -10.85 3.58 -17.21
C GLU A 101 -9.71 2.63 -16.81
N LYS A 102 -8.69 2.46 -17.65
CA LYS A 102 -7.55 1.57 -17.37
C LYS A 102 -6.64 2.10 -16.27
N VAL A 103 -6.42 3.42 -16.21
CA VAL A 103 -5.67 4.03 -15.12
C VAL A 103 -6.44 3.86 -13.80
N GLU A 104 -7.76 4.13 -13.80
CA GLU A 104 -8.63 3.90 -12.63
C GLU A 104 -8.62 2.43 -12.18
N GLN A 105 -8.75 1.52 -13.15
CA GLN A 105 -8.72 0.07 -12.94
C GLN A 105 -7.41 -0.37 -12.30
N GLU A 106 -6.26 -0.04 -12.90
CA GLU A 106 -4.96 -0.51 -12.41
C GLU A 106 -4.67 0.04 -11.01
N ILE A 107 -4.97 1.32 -10.74
CA ILE A 107 -4.80 1.89 -9.40
C ILE A 107 -5.68 1.14 -8.39
N THR A 108 -6.97 0.95 -8.71
CA THR A 108 -7.94 0.29 -7.84
C THR A 108 -7.56 -1.17 -7.55
N GLU A 109 -7.15 -1.91 -8.58
CA GLU A 109 -6.71 -3.30 -8.44
C GLU A 109 -5.46 -3.39 -7.57
N LYS A 110 -4.46 -2.51 -7.75
CA LYS A 110 -3.26 -2.50 -6.89
C LYS A 110 -3.57 -2.12 -5.45
N MET A 111 -4.53 -1.23 -5.21
CA MET A 111 -5.02 -0.95 -3.84
C MET A 111 -5.65 -2.19 -3.21
N TYR A 112 -6.51 -2.89 -3.96
CA TYR A 112 -7.18 -4.09 -3.48
C TYR A 112 -6.19 -5.23 -3.22
N ASP A 113 -5.27 -5.49 -4.15
CA ASP A 113 -4.21 -6.48 -4.01
C ASP A 113 -3.39 -6.20 -2.75
N CYS A 114 -2.94 -4.95 -2.58
CA CYS A 114 -2.18 -4.51 -1.41
C CYS A 114 -2.95 -4.74 -0.11
N TRP A 115 -4.21 -4.33 -0.06
CA TRP A 115 -5.06 -4.52 1.12
C TRP A 115 -5.24 -5.98 1.49
N LYS A 116 -5.57 -6.82 0.51
CA LYS A 116 -5.80 -8.26 0.69
C LYS A 116 -4.52 -8.98 1.11
N MET A 117 -3.40 -8.66 0.46
CA MET A 117 -2.08 -9.23 0.75
C MET A 117 -1.62 -8.89 2.17
N MET A 118 -1.95 -7.71 2.66
CA MET A 118 -1.65 -7.24 4.01
C MET A 118 -2.66 -7.69 5.07
N GLY A 119 -3.55 -8.63 4.72
CA GLY A 119 -4.52 -9.22 5.66
C GLY A 119 -5.67 -8.29 6.02
N GLU A 120 -6.07 -7.41 5.09
CA GLU A 120 -7.23 -6.51 5.21
C GLU A 120 -7.17 -5.62 6.45
N GLY A 121 -5.95 -5.27 6.89
CA GLY A 121 -5.71 -4.48 8.08
C GLY A 121 -5.97 -5.18 9.42
N LYS A 122 -6.42 -6.44 9.42
CA LYS A 122 -6.75 -7.19 10.65
C LYS A 122 -5.53 -7.80 11.35
N LEU A 123 -4.38 -7.85 10.67
CA LEU A 123 -3.14 -8.45 11.15
C LEU A 123 -2.23 -7.38 11.76
N ASP A 124 -1.63 -7.65 12.93
CA ASP A 124 -0.58 -6.79 13.52
C ASP A 124 0.78 -7.24 12.95
N LEU A 125 1.33 -6.44 12.04
CA LEU A 125 2.52 -6.81 11.26
C LEU A 125 3.82 -6.28 11.87
N PHE A 126 3.73 -5.21 12.65
CA PHE A 126 4.91 -4.46 13.07
C PHE A 126 5.26 -4.62 14.56
N GLY A 127 4.43 -5.34 15.33
CA GLY A 127 4.76 -5.77 16.68
C GLY A 127 5.03 -4.61 17.64
N SER A 128 5.50 -4.95 18.84
CA SER A 128 5.88 -3.96 19.86
C SER A 128 7.29 -3.42 19.67
N MET A 129 7.98 -3.76 18.56
CA MET A 129 9.35 -3.31 18.32
C MET A 129 9.45 -1.78 18.28
N SER A 130 8.45 -1.10 17.72
CA SER A 130 8.39 0.36 17.75
C SER A 130 8.30 0.89 19.18
N SER A 131 7.60 0.18 20.07
CA SER A 131 7.46 0.53 21.48
C SER A 131 8.76 0.30 22.27
N SER A 132 9.49 -0.79 22.01
CA SER A 132 10.76 -1.08 22.70
C SER A 132 11.89 -0.12 22.35
N LEU A 133 11.84 0.51 21.17
CA LEU A 133 12.84 1.47 20.72
C LEU A 133 12.45 2.94 20.98
N GLY A 134 11.33 3.19 21.68
CA GLY A 134 10.84 4.54 21.98
C GLY A 134 10.20 5.26 20.79
N PHE A 135 9.92 4.54 19.70
CA PHE A 135 9.28 5.03 18.47
C PHE A 135 7.80 4.64 18.38
N SER A 136 7.09 4.54 19.52
CA SER A 136 5.77 3.89 19.71
C SER A 136 4.60 4.42 18.87
N ASP A 137 4.87 5.30 17.93
CA ASP A 137 4.09 6.48 17.65
C ASP A 137 4.12 6.85 16.15
N HIS A 138 4.99 6.21 15.37
CA HIS A 138 5.14 6.42 13.93
C HIS A 138 4.41 5.34 13.13
N ALA A 139 3.88 5.73 11.97
CA ALA A 139 3.34 4.78 11.02
C ALA A 139 4.49 3.97 10.39
N THR A 140 4.35 2.64 10.40
CA THR A 140 5.19 1.77 9.58
C THR A 140 4.45 1.45 8.31
N CYS A 141 5.16 1.48 7.18
CA CYS A 141 4.56 1.32 5.87
C CYS A 141 5.23 0.24 5.03
N VAL A 142 4.48 -0.23 4.04
CA VAL A 142 4.97 -1.05 2.92
C VAL A 142 4.44 -0.41 1.64
N ILE A 143 5.32 -0.16 0.68
CA ILE A 143 4.91 0.21 -0.68
C ILE A 143 4.62 -1.09 -1.42
N CYS A 144 3.34 -1.32 -1.73
CA CYS A 144 2.93 -2.53 -2.45
C CYS A 144 3.19 -2.39 -3.95
N SER A 145 2.97 -1.20 -4.50
CA SER A 145 3.11 -0.96 -5.93
C SER A 145 3.43 0.50 -6.22
N ARG A 146 4.15 0.74 -7.31
CA ARG A 146 4.42 2.05 -7.91
C ARG A 146 3.89 2.02 -9.34
N ILE A 147 3.09 3.00 -9.70
CA ILE A 147 2.48 3.14 -11.03
C ILE A 147 2.99 4.44 -11.62
N ALA A 148 3.69 4.35 -12.75
CA ALA A 148 4.16 5.49 -13.51
C ALA A 148 3.34 5.64 -14.79
N LEU A 149 2.93 6.87 -15.09
CA LEU A 149 2.37 7.25 -16.38
C LEU A 149 3.49 7.74 -17.29
N ASP A 150 3.61 7.16 -18.47
CA ASP A 150 4.53 7.62 -19.50
C ASP A 150 4.25 9.11 -19.80
N PRO A 151 5.29 9.96 -19.90
CA PRO A 151 5.13 11.36 -20.28
C PRO A 151 4.29 11.56 -21.55
N SER A 152 4.35 10.64 -22.53
CA SER A 152 3.55 10.68 -23.76
C SER A 152 2.04 10.68 -23.46
N LEU A 153 1.57 9.86 -22.53
CA LEU A 153 0.17 9.82 -22.10
C LEU A 153 -0.25 11.16 -21.50
N THR A 154 0.58 11.74 -20.64
CA THR A 154 0.25 13.00 -19.96
C THR A 154 0.25 14.21 -20.89
N GLN A 155 1.01 14.15 -21.99
CA GLN A 155 1.08 15.20 -23.00
C GLN A 155 -0.03 15.05 -24.05
N GLN A 156 -0.23 13.83 -24.56
CA GLN A 156 -1.16 13.56 -25.67
C GLN A 156 -2.61 13.41 -25.18
N TYR A 157 -2.83 12.80 -24.02
CA TYR A 157 -4.16 12.49 -23.47
C TYR A 157 -4.40 13.19 -22.13
N ARG A 158 -3.95 14.44 -22.05
CA ARG A 158 -4.02 15.23 -20.83
C ARG A 158 -5.45 15.33 -20.27
N ALA A 159 -6.45 15.50 -21.13
CA ALA A 159 -7.83 15.63 -20.71
C ALA A 159 -8.37 14.33 -20.09
N GLU A 160 -8.01 13.19 -20.67
CA GLU A 160 -8.39 11.85 -20.23
C GLU A 160 -7.69 11.50 -18.90
N VAL A 161 -6.40 11.85 -18.77
CA VAL A 161 -5.63 11.67 -17.52
C VAL A 161 -6.14 12.59 -16.41
N ASP A 162 -6.48 13.85 -16.73
CA ASP A 162 -7.08 14.79 -15.77
C ASP A 162 -8.51 14.36 -15.34
N ALA A 163 -9.17 13.49 -16.12
CA ALA A 163 -10.50 12.98 -15.83
C ALA A 163 -10.52 11.71 -14.94
N VAL A 164 -9.36 11.09 -14.65
CA VAL A 164 -9.24 9.87 -13.83
C VAL A 164 -9.84 10.07 -12.43
N ASP A 165 -10.95 9.44 -12.13
CA ASP A 165 -11.62 9.44 -10.81
C ASP A 165 -11.69 8.01 -10.23
N VAL A 166 -10.64 7.66 -9.50
CA VAL A 166 -10.51 6.35 -8.84
C VAL A 166 -11.66 6.10 -7.85
N ALA A 167 -12.22 7.14 -7.21
CA ALA A 167 -13.34 6.98 -6.26
C ALA A 167 -14.59 6.53 -6.99
N ASP A 168 -14.89 7.19 -8.10
CA ASP A 168 -16.07 6.87 -8.89
C ASP A 168 -15.97 5.45 -9.44
N TYR A 169 -14.80 5.07 -9.98
CA TYR A 169 -14.51 3.70 -10.39
C TYR A 169 -14.74 2.69 -9.26
N MET A 170 -14.18 2.92 -8.08
CA MET A 170 -14.35 2.01 -6.94
C MET A 170 -15.80 1.87 -6.49
N LYS A 171 -16.64 2.90 -6.66
CA LYS A 171 -18.06 2.87 -6.29
C LYS A 171 -18.89 2.07 -7.29
N ARG A 172 -18.58 2.18 -8.58
CA ARG A 172 -19.35 1.57 -9.67
C ARG A 172 -18.90 0.15 -10.05
N THR A 173 -17.65 -0.20 -9.79
CA THR A 173 -17.07 -1.48 -10.23
C THR A 173 -17.05 -2.51 -9.10
N ALA A 174 -17.55 -3.71 -9.38
CA ALA A 174 -17.54 -4.86 -8.47
C ALA A 174 -16.17 -5.55 -8.39
N VAL A 175 -15.84 -6.10 -7.22
CA VAL A 175 -14.64 -6.92 -7.02
C VAL A 175 -14.88 -8.32 -7.57
N GLY A 176 -14.35 -8.62 -8.75
CA GLY A 176 -14.59 -9.90 -9.43
C GLY A 176 -16.08 -10.21 -9.53
N ASP A 177 -16.47 -11.44 -9.21
CA ASP A 177 -17.87 -11.91 -9.27
C ASP A 177 -18.66 -11.69 -7.96
N SER A 178 -18.10 -10.96 -6.99
CA SER A 178 -18.73 -10.82 -5.66
C SER A 178 -20.02 -9.99 -5.64
N GLY A 179 -20.25 -9.17 -6.67
CA GLY A 179 -21.32 -8.17 -6.70
C GLY A 179 -21.12 -7.00 -5.71
N VAL A 180 -20.03 -6.99 -4.93
CA VAL A 180 -19.67 -5.92 -3.99
C VAL A 180 -18.70 -4.97 -4.67
N SER A 181 -19.00 -3.67 -4.68
CA SER A 181 -18.07 -2.68 -5.24
C SER A 181 -16.79 -2.57 -4.43
N TYR A 182 -15.68 -2.17 -5.04
CA TYR A 182 -14.41 -1.96 -4.32
C TYR A 182 -14.60 -1.02 -3.13
N TRP A 183 -15.35 0.06 -3.32
CA TRP A 183 -15.68 1.02 -2.26
C TRP A 183 -16.38 0.36 -1.07
N ASN A 184 -17.35 -0.52 -1.33
CA ASN A 184 -18.04 -1.24 -0.28
C ASN A 184 -17.14 -2.30 0.35
N TYR A 185 -16.31 -3.00 -0.43
CA TYR A 185 -15.35 -3.98 0.08
C TYR A 185 -14.41 -3.38 1.13
N PHE A 186 -13.88 -2.19 0.84
CA PHE A 186 -13.00 -1.46 1.76
C PHE A 186 -13.69 -0.94 3.03
N ARG A 187 -15.03 -0.91 3.04
CA ARG A 187 -15.86 -0.31 4.09
C ARG A 187 -16.82 -1.29 4.76
N ASP A 188 -16.89 -2.53 4.30
CA ASP A 188 -17.91 -3.48 4.76
C ASP A 188 -17.78 -3.73 6.26
N GLU A 189 -18.86 -4.08 6.96
CA GLU A 189 -18.92 -4.13 8.43
C GLU A 189 -17.91 -5.10 9.07
N HIS A 190 -17.41 -6.08 8.31
CA HIS A 190 -16.33 -6.97 8.75
C HIS A 190 -14.93 -6.31 8.73
N THR A 191 -14.79 -5.13 8.12
CA THR A 191 -13.60 -4.27 8.09
C THR A 191 -13.89 -2.85 8.63
N SER A 192 -15.17 -2.47 8.80
CA SER A 192 -15.55 -1.13 9.25
C SER A 192 -15.52 -0.99 10.77
N SER A 193 -14.59 -0.17 11.21
CA SER A 193 -14.54 0.43 12.55
C SER A 193 -14.60 1.96 12.47
N TYR A 194 -15.22 2.51 11.41
CA TYR A 194 -15.48 3.93 11.32
C TYR A 194 -16.89 4.24 11.82
N ALA A 195 -16.95 4.98 12.93
CA ALA A 195 -18.16 5.72 13.29
C ALA A 195 -18.44 6.72 12.17
N GLY A 196 -19.52 6.50 11.41
CA GLY A 196 -19.88 7.26 10.21
C GLY A 196 -19.66 8.76 10.37
N VAL A 197 -18.67 9.27 9.63
CA VAL A 197 -18.43 10.71 9.58
C VAL A 197 -19.51 11.31 8.70
N LYS A 198 -20.49 11.98 9.32
CA LYS A 198 -21.45 12.80 8.58
C LYS A 198 -20.65 13.87 7.83
N GLY A 199 -20.69 13.83 6.50
CA GLY A 199 -19.96 14.68 5.58
C GLY A 199 -19.95 16.14 6.03
N GLY A 200 -18.85 16.54 6.67
CA GLY A 200 -18.69 17.85 7.26
C GLY A 200 -17.91 18.76 6.33
N ARG A 201 -18.63 19.56 5.55
CA ARG A 201 -18.17 20.71 4.75
C ARG A 201 -17.11 20.38 3.69
N ALA A 202 -17.60 20.25 2.46
CA ALA A 202 -16.80 20.32 1.25
C ALA A 202 -15.82 21.51 1.33
N LEU A 203 -14.53 21.22 1.12
CA LEU A 203 -13.52 22.23 0.83
C LEU A 203 -14.04 23.13 -0.29
N LYS A 204 -13.88 24.45 -0.13
CA LYS A 204 -14.27 25.44 -1.14
C LYS A 204 -13.61 25.06 -2.46
N GLN A 205 -14.40 25.09 -3.52
CA GLN A 205 -14.09 24.59 -4.87
C GLN A 205 -12.82 25.21 -5.48
N ASP A 206 -12.35 26.34 -4.94
CA ASP A 206 -11.20 27.11 -5.42
C ASP A 206 -9.83 26.58 -4.96
N GLU A 207 -9.77 25.75 -3.91
CA GLU A 207 -8.51 25.10 -3.47
C GLU A 207 -8.23 23.77 -4.20
N LYS A 208 -9.13 23.34 -5.09
CA LYS A 208 -9.10 22.02 -5.75
C LYS A 208 -8.06 21.85 -6.87
N LYS A 209 -7.23 22.87 -7.18
CA LYS A 209 -6.45 22.92 -8.44
C LYS A 209 -4.93 22.77 -8.33
N LYS A 210 -4.34 22.44 -7.17
CA LYS A 210 -2.87 22.52 -6.99
C LYS A 210 -2.26 21.46 -6.08
N VAL A 211 -2.36 20.15 -6.39
CA VAL A 211 -1.78 19.12 -5.50
C VAL A 211 -0.85 18.09 -6.17
N LEU A 212 -0.43 18.29 -7.43
CA LEU A 212 0.72 17.53 -7.96
C LEU A 212 1.68 18.41 -8.74
N GLY A 213 2.94 18.44 -8.29
CA GLY A 213 4.02 18.84 -9.17
C GLY A 213 4.25 17.71 -10.18
N VAL A 214 3.67 17.83 -11.38
CA VAL A 214 4.10 17.03 -12.52
C VAL A 214 5.54 17.46 -12.80
N SER A 215 6.49 16.65 -12.33
CA SER A 215 7.88 16.78 -12.75
C SER A 215 7.93 16.46 -14.25
N SER A 216 8.88 17.04 -14.98
CA SER A 216 9.17 16.64 -16.38
C SER A 216 9.50 15.15 -16.54
N ARG A 217 9.63 14.41 -15.42
CA ARG A 217 9.87 12.97 -15.33
C ARG A 217 8.60 12.11 -15.31
N GLY A 218 7.42 12.69 -15.57
CA GLY A 218 6.15 11.95 -15.58
C GLY A 218 5.40 11.98 -14.24
N VAL A 219 4.23 11.34 -14.22
CA VAL A 219 3.39 11.23 -13.02
C VAL A 219 3.60 9.85 -12.43
N GLU A 220 4.03 9.80 -11.17
CA GLU A 220 4.23 8.56 -10.45
C GLU A 220 3.44 8.54 -9.14
N VAL A 221 2.75 7.43 -8.89
CA VAL A 221 1.96 7.19 -7.69
C VAL A 221 2.37 5.89 -7.03
N ALA A 222 2.28 5.83 -5.70
CA ALA A 222 2.55 4.65 -4.91
C ALA A 222 1.31 4.21 -4.15
N ILE A 223 1.08 2.91 -4.12
CA ILE A 223 0.08 2.27 -3.28
C ILE A 223 0.77 1.87 -1.99
N VAL A 224 0.40 2.54 -0.90
CA VAL A 224 1.06 2.39 0.39
C VAL A 224 0.09 1.80 1.39
N PHE A 225 0.46 0.65 1.95
CA PHE A 225 -0.13 0.16 3.17
C PHE A 225 0.60 0.77 4.36
N SER A 226 -0.13 1.25 5.36
CA SER A 226 0.44 1.74 6.60
C SER A 226 -0.35 1.25 7.80
N GLN A 227 0.34 1.05 8.92
CA GLN A 227 -0.29 0.67 10.18
C GLN A 227 0.25 1.55 11.30
N ILE A 228 -0.67 2.05 12.13
CA ILE A 228 -0.37 2.77 13.35
C ILE A 228 -0.94 1.98 14.52
N ARG A 229 -0.08 1.68 15.48
CA ARG A 229 -0.49 1.13 16.77
C ARG A 229 -0.82 2.27 17.71
N THR A 230 -1.88 2.13 18.48
CA THR A 230 -2.19 3.11 19.52
C THR A 230 -2.96 2.47 20.66
N GLU A 231 -2.72 2.94 21.87
CA GLU A 231 -3.58 2.63 23.01
C GLU A 231 -4.93 3.38 22.91
N SER A 232 -5.00 4.49 22.15
CA SER A 232 -6.22 5.28 21.98
C SER A 232 -6.43 5.78 20.55
N TYR A 233 -7.59 5.48 19.95
CA TYR A 233 -7.95 5.89 18.60
C TYR A 233 -7.79 7.41 18.34
N THR A 234 -7.95 8.24 19.36
CA THR A 234 -7.79 9.70 19.27
C THR A 234 -6.36 10.14 18.92
N GLY A 235 -5.34 9.38 19.31
CA GLY A 235 -3.94 9.67 18.98
C GLY A 235 -3.62 9.42 17.51
N VAL A 236 -4.32 8.48 16.88
CA VAL A 236 -4.15 8.14 15.45
C VAL A 236 -4.70 9.24 14.57
N PHE A 237 -5.92 9.73 14.85
CA PHE A 237 -6.56 10.75 14.02
C PHE A 237 -5.86 12.10 14.07
N THR A 238 -5.29 12.48 15.21
CA THR A 238 -4.50 13.72 15.30
C THR A 238 -3.21 13.64 14.50
N ARG A 239 -2.62 12.45 14.34
CA ARG A 239 -1.41 12.21 13.54
C ARG A 239 -1.70 12.09 12.07
N PHE A 240 -2.69 11.29 11.66
CA PHE A 240 -3.12 11.24 10.27
C PHE A 240 -3.67 12.59 9.81
N GLY A 241 -4.41 13.31 10.65
CA GLY A 241 -4.87 14.66 10.33
C GLY A 241 -3.71 15.64 10.13
N LYS A 242 -2.65 15.55 10.95
CA LYS A 242 -1.41 16.33 10.73
C LYS A 242 -0.66 15.90 9.47
N LEU A 243 -0.61 14.60 9.19
CA LEU A 243 0.04 14.02 8.02
C LEU A 243 -0.67 14.43 6.71
N ALA A 244 -2.00 14.44 6.72
CA ALA A 244 -2.82 14.95 5.63
C ALA A 244 -2.55 16.43 5.35
N LEU A 245 -2.28 17.23 6.39
CA LEU A 245 -1.84 18.62 6.23
C LEU A 245 -0.46 18.75 5.54
N PHE A 246 0.46 17.81 5.77
CA PHE A 246 1.80 17.84 5.15
C PHE A 246 1.83 17.32 3.71
N ALA A 247 0.88 16.47 3.33
CA ALA A 247 0.71 15.99 1.95
C ALA A 247 0.07 17.04 1.01
N GLY A 248 -0.16 18.27 1.48
CA GLY A 248 -0.56 19.39 0.63
C GLY A 248 -2.05 19.77 0.66
N GLY A 249 -2.80 19.42 1.71
CA GLY A 249 -4.21 19.81 1.84
C GLY A 249 -4.63 20.21 3.26
N THR A 250 -5.20 21.40 3.39
CA THR A 250 -5.82 22.00 4.58
C THR A 250 -7.11 21.29 5.00
N SER A 251 -7.08 20.01 5.36
CA SER A 251 -8.26 19.28 5.85
C SER A 251 -8.07 18.69 7.24
N ALA A 252 -8.36 19.51 8.25
CA ALA A 252 -8.53 19.08 9.64
C ALA A 252 -9.90 18.41 9.92
N ALA A 253 -10.59 17.89 8.92
CA ALA A 253 -11.80 17.07 9.04
C ALA A 253 -11.63 15.96 8.00
N VAL A 254 -11.74 14.67 8.33
CA VAL A 254 -13.00 13.92 8.40
C VAL A 254 -12.81 12.70 9.32
N PHE A 255 -12.75 12.88 10.66
CA PHE A 255 -12.88 11.74 11.58
C PHE A 255 -13.75 12.13 12.77
N GLY A 256 -14.98 11.60 12.78
CA GLY A 256 -16.06 11.99 13.69
C GLY A 256 -15.87 11.46 15.10
N VAL A 257 -15.15 12.20 15.95
CA VAL A 257 -15.25 12.04 17.40
C VAL A 257 -16.43 12.89 17.89
N ARG A 258 -17.53 12.21 18.24
CA ARG A 258 -18.84 12.83 18.53
C ARG A 258 -18.87 13.74 19.79
N ASN A 259 -17.76 13.88 20.54
CA ASN A 259 -17.73 14.60 21.82
C ASN A 259 -16.62 15.67 21.99
N THR A 260 -15.90 16.08 20.95
CA THR A 260 -14.78 17.05 21.08
C THR A 260 -15.02 18.40 20.41
N ALA A 261 -16.26 18.92 20.46
CA ALA A 261 -16.57 20.28 20.00
C ALA A 261 -15.81 21.40 20.74
N LYS A 262 -15.18 21.10 21.89
CA LYS A 262 -14.41 22.09 22.68
C LYS A 262 -12.89 22.08 22.42
N ALA A 263 -12.31 21.00 21.90
CA ALA A 263 -10.85 20.88 21.73
C ALA A 263 -10.34 21.48 20.39
N VAL A 264 -11.17 21.44 19.34
CA VAL A 264 -10.79 21.95 18.01
C VAL A 264 -10.80 23.50 17.95
N ARG A 265 -11.51 24.16 18.88
CA ARG A 265 -11.57 25.64 18.94
C ARG A 265 -10.28 26.30 19.45
N ALA A 266 -9.39 25.56 20.12
CA ALA A 266 -8.19 26.14 20.75
C ALA A 266 -6.95 26.16 19.84
N VAL A 267 -6.91 25.33 18.79
CA VAL A 267 -5.72 25.21 17.92
C VAL A 267 -5.77 26.17 16.72
N LEU A 268 -6.94 26.72 16.39
CA LEU A 268 -7.13 27.62 15.24
C LEU A 268 -7.09 29.12 15.57
N LEU A 269 -6.81 29.52 16.83
CA LEU A 269 -6.89 30.93 17.27
C LEU A 269 -5.59 31.52 17.82
N THR A 270 -4.45 30.85 17.72
CA THR A 270 -3.15 31.45 18.05
C THR A 270 -2.46 31.97 16.78
N LYS A 271 -2.14 33.28 16.77
CA LYS A 271 -1.54 34.05 15.66
C LYS A 271 -0.21 33.51 15.10
N ILE A 272 0.30 32.40 15.64
CA ILE A 272 1.57 31.77 15.24
C ILE A 272 1.33 30.67 14.19
N GLY A 273 0.10 30.18 14.02
CA GLY A 273 -0.23 29.13 13.04
C GLY A 273 -0.32 29.58 11.58
N LEU A 274 -0.16 30.87 11.28
CA LEU A 274 -0.35 31.44 9.94
C LEU A 274 0.95 31.63 9.14
N ILE A 275 2.12 31.29 9.71
CA ILE A 275 3.44 31.66 9.13
C ILE A 275 4.19 30.45 8.52
N VAL A 276 3.71 29.21 8.65
CA VAL A 276 4.34 28.03 8.01
C VAL A 276 3.73 27.69 6.63
N ALA A 277 2.82 28.52 6.14
CA ALA A 277 2.31 28.46 4.77
C ALA A 277 3.07 29.45 3.86
N VAL A 278 4.35 29.18 3.62
CA VAL A 278 5.21 29.96 2.71
C VAL A 278 5.40 29.20 1.38
N PRO A 279 5.46 29.89 0.23
CA PRO A 279 4.78 29.51 -1.00
C PRO A 279 5.68 28.66 -1.94
N ALA A 280 5.23 27.47 -2.29
CA ALA A 280 5.75 26.70 -3.42
C ALA A 280 4.79 26.82 -4.62
N ALA A 281 4.60 28.05 -5.11
CA ALA A 281 3.59 28.38 -6.12
C ALA A 281 4.20 28.94 -7.41
N VAL A 282 5.05 28.16 -8.09
CA VAL A 282 5.39 28.35 -9.52
C VAL A 282 5.85 26.95 -9.99
N ILE A 283 5.11 26.13 -10.74
CA ILE A 283 4.90 26.09 -12.20
C ILE A 283 3.92 24.90 -12.41
N GLY A 284 2.96 24.99 -13.34
CA GLY A 284 1.67 24.28 -13.26
C GLY A 284 1.54 22.81 -13.70
N ALA A 285 0.61 22.09 -13.05
CA ALA A 285 -0.24 20.99 -13.56
C ALA A 285 -1.17 20.48 -12.42
N GLY A 286 -2.49 20.70 -12.52
CA GLY A 286 -3.33 20.85 -11.31
C GLY A 286 -4.29 19.73 -10.89
N VAL A 287 -4.58 18.71 -11.71
CA VAL A 287 -5.83 17.92 -11.52
C VAL A 287 -5.63 16.46 -11.11
N VAL A 288 -4.64 15.74 -11.63
CA VAL A 288 -4.38 14.34 -11.19
C VAL A 288 -4.13 14.25 -9.67
N GLY A 289 -3.56 15.31 -9.08
CA GLY A 289 -3.31 15.38 -7.64
C GLY A 289 -4.56 15.54 -6.80
N TYR A 290 -5.61 16.11 -7.37
CA TYR A 290 -6.89 16.27 -6.70
C TYR A 290 -7.61 14.93 -6.53
N ASN A 291 -7.53 14.04 -7.53
CA ASN A 291 -8.15 12.72 -7.43
C ASN A 291 -7.34 11.76 -6.53
N ILE A 292 -6.01 11.93 -6.43
CA ILE A 292 -5.19 11.27 -5.40
C ILE A 292 -5.46 11.84 -4.01
N TYR A 293 -5.78 13.14 -3.91
CA TYR A 293 -6.20 13.76 -2.65
C TYR A 293 -7.54 13.21 -2.16
N THR A 294 -8.52 12.99 -3.05
CA THR A 294 -9.70 12.17 -2.71
C THR A 294 -9.37 10.70 -2.45
N GLY A 295 -8.19 10.23 -2.87
CA GLY A 295 -7.63 8.94 -2.48
C GLY A 295 -7.54 8.73 -0.97
N GLN A 296 -7.47 9.80 -0.16
CA GLN A 296 -7.58 9.71 1.30
C GLN A 296 -9.01 9.39 1.78
N GLU A 297 -10.05 9.78 1.03
CA GLU A 297 -11.42 9.32 1.27
C GLU A 297 -11.66 7.91 0.72
N GLN A 298 -10.80 7.44 -0.20
CA GLN A 298 -10.86 6.12 -0.85
C GLN A 298 -9.92 5.10 -0.22
N ALA A 299 -9.28 5.46 0.89
CA ALA A 299 -8.41 4.54 1.59
C ALA A 299 -9.23 3.39 2.18
N GLY A 300 -8.85 2.16 1.88
CA GLY A 300 -9.29 1.02 2.66
C GLY A 300 -8.67 1.13 4.03
N ALA A 301 -9.48 1.17 5.09
CA ALA A 301 -8.97 1.36 6.43
C ALA A 301 -9.73 0.54 7.45
N TYR A 302 -8.97 -0.07 8.37
CA TYR A 302 -9.45 -0.89 9.46
C TYR A 302 -8.84 -0.33 10.75
N CYS A 303 -9.67 0.01 11.73
CA CYS A 303 -9.28 0.54 13.03
C CYS A 303 -9.89 -0.31 14.17
N GLY A 304 -9.36 -1.50 14.39
CA GLY A 304 -9.92 -2.44 15.37
C GLY A 304 -8.87 -2.98 16.33
N GLU A 305 -9.26 -4.06 17.01
CA GLU A 305 -8.30 -4.98 17.62
C GLU A 305 -7.69 -5.82 16.49
N PHE A 306 -6.37 -5.96 16.50
CA PHE A 306 -5.69 -6.87 15.60
C PHE A 306 -5.82 -8.31 16.09
N THR A 307 -5.76 -9.27 15.17
CA THR A 307 -6.09 -10.68 15.42
C THR A 307 -5.02 -11.43 16.24
N ASN A 308 -3.90 -10.78 16.59
CA ASN A 308 -2.77 -11.43 17.26
C ASN A 308 -2.92 -11.43 18.79
N GLU A 309 -2.20 -12.35 19.46
CA GLU A 309 -2.17 -12.49 20.92
C GLU A 309 -1.78 -11.16 21.60
N GLY A 310 -2.75 -10.45 22.16
CA GLY A 310 -2.50 -9.19 22.87
C GLY A 310 -3.59 -8.12 22.80
N LYS A 311 -4.69 -8.32 22.05
CA LYS A 311 -5.79 -7.33 21.89
C LYS A 311 -5.27 -5.92 21.60
N THR A 312 -4.21 -5.84 20.81
CA THR A 312 -3.59 -4.56 20.47
C THR A 312 -4.53 -3.83 19.52
N LYS A 313 -4.82 -2.57 19.84
CA LYS A 313 -5.65 -1.71 19.00
C LYS A 313 -4.76 -0.91 18.06
N GLY A 314 -5.27 -0.65 16.88
CA GLY A 314 -4.57 0.19 15.92
C GLY A 314 -5.44 0.49 14.72
N CYS A 315 -4.84 1.15 13.76
CA CYS A 315 -5.41 1.40 12.46
C CYS A 315 -4.45 0.95 11.38
N SER A 316 -4.96 0.22 10.40
CA SER A 316 -4.32 -0.07 9.14
C SER A 316 -5.05 0.67 8.03
N LEU A 317 -4.32 1.16 7.05
CA LEU A 317 -4.89 1.76 5.86
C LEU A 317 -4.07 1.45 4.62
N VAL A 318 -4.74 1.37 3.47
CA VAL A 318 -4.13 1.42 2.15
C VAL A 318 -4.53 2.72 1.47
N GLN A 319 -3.60 3.44 0.86
CA GLN A 319 -3.90 4.68 0.15
C GLN A 319 -2.97 4.88 -1.05
N VAL A 320 -3.45 5.65 -2.02
CA VAL A 320 -2.64 6.15 -3.15
C VAL A 320 -1.93 7.42 -2.70
N VAL A 321 -0.63 7.50 -2.91
CA VAL A 321 0.15 8.72 -2.64
C VAL A 321 1.02 9.09 -3.83
N PRO A 322 1.24 10.38 -4.10
CA PRO A 322 2.22 10.78 -5.09
C PRO A 322 3.60 10.29 -4.69
N TYR A 323 4.27 9.57 -5.57
CA TYR A 323 5.60 9.05 -5.27
C TYR A 323 6.64 10.16 -5.37
N THR A 324 7.02 10.70 -4.22
CA THR A 324 8.23 11.51 -4.07
C THR A 324 8.90 11.10 -2.77
N VAL A 325 10.22 11.14 -2.72
CA VAL A 325 10.99 10.80 -1.50
C VAL A 325 10.48 11.61 -0.30
N LYS A 326 10.14 12.89 -0.50
CA LYS A 326 9.59 13.75 0.54
C LYS A 326 8.23 13.26 1.04
N ASN A 327 7.31 12.92 0.14
CA ASN A 327 5.97 12.45 0.51
C ASN A 327 6.01 11.10 1.20
N ILE A 328 6.81 10.16 0.67
CA ILE A 328 6.99 8.84 1.26
C ILE A 328 7.63 8.96 2.64
N ASN A 329 8.72 9.72 2.81
CA ASN A 329 9.36 9.87 4.11
C ASN A 329 8.49 10.61 5.13
N ALA A 330 7.66 11.56 4.68
CA ALA A 330 6.69 12.22 5.55
C ALA A 330 5.63 11.23 6.03
N LEU A 331 5.09 10.43 5.11
CA LEU A 331 4.05 9.43 5.39
C LEU A 331 4.57 8.26 6.23
N CYS A 332 5.77 7.81 5.91
CA CYS A 332 6.35 6.54 6.31
C CYS A 332 7.77 6.75 6.81
N PRO A 333 7.94 7.23 8.06
CA PRO A 333 9.27 7.33 8.68
C PRO A 333 10.01 5.99 8.71
N HIS A 334 9.25 4.90 8.75
CA HIS A 334 9.75 3.54 8.69
C HIS A 334 9.11 2.80 7.52
N LEU A 335 9.92 2.53 6.51
CA LEU A 335 9.54 1.75 5.35
C LEU A 335 10.08 0.32 5.51
N GLU A 336 9.19 -0.66 5.40
CA GLU A 336 9.50 -2.09 5.41
C GLU A 336 9.31 -2.68 4.01
N GLY A 337 10.09 -3.71 3.68
CA GLY A 337 10.11 -4.34 2.35
C GLY A 337 11.21 -3.80 1.43
N SER A 338 11.15 -4.21 0.16
CA SER A 338 12.09 -3.75 -0.88
C SER A 338 11.39 -2.73 -1.80
N PRO A 339 11.61 -1.42 -1.61
CA PRO A 339 11.04 -0.36 -2.47
C PRO A 339 11.46 -0.43 -3.94
#